data_AF-A0A519ZUN5-F1
#
_entry.id   AF-A0A519ZUN5-F1
#
_cell.length_a   1.000
_cell.length_b   1.000
_cell.length_c   1.000
_cell.angle_alpha   90.00
_cell.angle_beta   90.00
_cell.angle_gamma   90.00
#
_symmetry.space_group_name_H-M   'P 1'
#
loop_
_entity.id
_entity.type
_entity.pdbx_description
1 polymer ?
#
loop_
_entity_poly.entity_id
_entity_poly.type
_entity_poly.pdbx_seq_one_letter_code
_entity_poly.pdbx_strand_id
1 'polypeptide(L)'
;MKNILLAATLLLGSSGQLLRAQAPLVIPLYVGAIPDSRPSGVQETQTQAADGSPRTANVVVPTLTVFNPTKQRATGTAIVLCPGGGYTRLVMEREGREAALRLNEMGITVFLLKYRLPNDLTQGSHNSKNGKQR
;
A
#
# COMPACT_ATOMS: atom_id res chain seq x y z
N MET A 1 47.20 -22.65 -53.39
CA MET A 1 45.73 -22.69 -53.50
C MET A 1 45.14 -22.77 -52.09
N LYS A 2 44.09 -21.98 -51.83
CA LYS A 2 43.15 -22.01 -50.68
C LYS A 2 43.46 -21.09 -49.50
N ASN A 3 43.00 -19.86 -49.66
CA ASN A 3 42.70 -18.90 -48.62
C ASN A 3 41.45 -19.39 -47.86
N ILE A 4 41.47 -19.38 -46.52
CA ILE A 4 40.26 -19.62 -45.72
C ILE A 4 40.02 -18.37 -44.87
N LEU A 5 39.02 -17.58 -45.28
CA LEU A 5 38.43 -16.49 -44.49
C LEU A 5 37.84 -17.08 -43.20
N LEU A 6 38.29 -16.61 -42.04
CA LEU A 6 37.59 -16.79 -40.77
C LEU A 6 36.63 -15.60 -40.60
N ALA A 7 35.33 -15.84 -40.83
CA ALA A 7 34.28 -14.87 -40.55
C ALA A 7 34.00 -14.84 -39.04
N ALA A 8 34.37 -13.75 -38.38
CA ALA A 8 34.02 -13.49 -36.99
C ALA A 8 32.57 -13.00 -36.90
N THR A 9 31.64 -13.88 -36.52
CA THR A 9 30.24 -13.52 -36.27
C THR A 9 30.14 -12.97 -34.84
N LEU A 10 30.13 -11.64 -34.71
CA LEU A 10 29.94 -10.95 -33.43
C LEU A 10 28.46 -11.03 -33.05
N LEU A 11 28.09 -12.03 -32.25
CA LEU A 11 26.77 -12.14 -31.63
C LEU A 11 26.62 -11.03 -30.57
N LEU A 12 26.05 -9.89 -30.98
CA LEU A 12 25.55 -8.88 -30.03
C LEU A 12 24.34 -9.48 -29.29
N GLY A 13 24.61 -10.18 -28.20
CA GLY A 13 23.59 -10.60 -27.24
C GLY A 13 23.05 -9.38 -26.52
N SER A 14 21.98 -8.78 -27.04
CA SER A 14 21.17 -7.81 -26.32
C SER A 14 20.47 -8.53 -25.17
N SER A 15 21.15 -8.57 -24.02
CA SER A 15 20.54 -8.94 -22.75
C SER A 15 19.50 -7.88 -22.41
N GLY A 16 18.27 -8.09 -22.88
CA GLY A 16 17.13 -7.27 -22.51
C GLY A 16 16.92 -7.37 -21.01
N GLN A 17 17.41 -6.37 -20.28
CA GLN A 17 17.13 -6.26 -18.86
C GLN A 17 15.64 -5.99 -18.70
N LEU A 18 14.90 -7.02 -18.30
CA LEU A 18 13.52 -6.86 -17.84
C LEU A 18 13.54 -5.94 -16.62
N LEU A 19 13.10 -4.69 -16.77
CA LEU A 19 12.75 -3.85 -15.63
C LEU A 19 11.60 -4.53 -14.89
N ARG A 20 11.90 -5.22 -13.79
CA ARG A 20 10.88 -5.61 -12.83
C ARG A 20 10.46 -4.38 -12.04
N ALA A 21 9.19 -4.00 -12.13
CA ALA A 21 8.60 -3.12 -11.14
C ALA A 21 8.75 -3.78 -9.77
N GLN A 22 9.49 -3.13 -8.87
CA GLN A 22 9.63 -3.61 -7.51
C GLN A 22 8.28 -3.45 -6.82
N ALA A 23 7.79 -4.52 -6.18
CA ALA A 23 6.58 -4.43 -5.37
C ALA A 23 6.77 -3.34 -4.29
N PRO A 24 5.74 -2.53 -3.98
CA PRO A 24 5.84 -1.52 -2.94
C PRO A 24 6.26 -2.14 -1.61
N LEU A 25 7.10 -1.44 -0.85
CA LEU A 25 7.44 -1.85 0.51
C LEU A 25 6.21 -1.69 1.39
N VAL A 26 5.76 -2.79 2.00
CA VAL A 26 4.65 -2.82 2.95
C VAL A 26 5.19 -3.14 4.34
N ILE A 27 4.94 -2.26 5.29
CA ILE A 27 5.44 -2.34 6.67
C ILE A 27 4.24 -2.53 7.60
N PRO A 28 4.24 -3.54 8.51
CA PRO A 28 3.25 -3.62 9.57
C PRO A 28 3.29 -2.35 10.43
N LEU A 29 2.13 -1.79 10.79
CA LEU A 29 2.10 -0.57 11.60
C LEU A 29 2.66 -0.81 13.02
N TYR A 30 2.54 -2.02 13.52
CA TYR A 30 3.00 -2.43 14.85
C TYR A 30 4.00 -3.58 14.75
N VAL A 31 5.00 -3.54 15.61
CA VAL A 31 5.89 -4.68 15.87
C VAL A 31 5.25 -5.51 16.99
N GLY A 32 4.88 -6.75 16.69
CA GLY A 32 4.22 -7.64 17.65
C GLY A 32 2.69 -7.47 17.68
N ALA A 33 2.10 -7.51 18.88
CA ALA A 33 0.65 -7.47 19.05
C ALA A 33 0.08 -6.08 18.70
N ILE A 34 -1.04 -6.06 17.97
CA ILE A 34 -1.75 -4.82 17.66
C ILE A 34 -2.44 -4.32 18.94
N PRO A 35 -2.25 -3.05 19.34
CA PRO A 35 -2.90 -2.49 20.52
C PRO A 35 -4.41 -2.64 20.48
N ASP A 36 -5.00 -3.06 21.59
CA ASP A 36 -6.44 -3.28 21.72
C ASP A 36 -7.00 -4.23 20.64
N SER A 37 -6.22 -5.23 20.22
CA SER A 37 -6.72 -6.30 19.34
C SER A 37 -7.23 -7.48 20.16
N ARG A 38 -8.27 -8.13 19.64
CA ARG A 38 -8.84 -9.37 20.19
C ARG A 38 -8.72 -10.48 19.14
N PRO A 39 -8.44 -11.74 19.55
CA PRO A 39 -8.54 -12.87 18.64
C PRO A 39 -9.95 -12.93 18.04
N SER A 40 -10.03 -13.00 16.71
CA SER A 40 -11.31 -13.07 16.00
C SER A 40 -11.12 -13.81 14.66
N GLY A 41 -12.21 -14.38 14.14
CA GLY A 41 -12.24 -14.96 12.79
C GLY A 41 -12.55 -13.96 11.67
N VAL A 42 -12.62 -12.66 11.98
CA VAL A 42 -12.96 -11.62 11.01
C VAL A 42 -11.84 -11.47 9.99
N GLN A 43 -12.20 -11.52 8.70
CA GLN A 43 -11.28 -11.35 7.59
C GLN A 43 -11.52 -10.03 6.88
N GLU A 44 -10.44 -9.42 6.39
CA GLU A 44 -10.50 -8.28 5.49
C GLU A 44 -11.25 -8.69 4.20
N THR A 45 -12.16 -7.83 3.75
CA THR A 45 -12.96 -8.07 2.54
C THR A 45 -12.79 -6.94 1.54
N GLN A 46 -12.89 -7.28 0.26
CA GLN A 46 -12.98 -6.31 -0.82
C GLN A 46 -14.37 -6.35 -1.43
N THR A 47 -15.02 -5.18 -1.51
CA THR A 47 -16.31 -5.00 -2.18
C THR A 47 -16.16 -3.96 -3.28
N GLN A 48 -17.04 -3.99 -4.27
CA GLN A 48 -17.10 -2.94 -5.28
C GLN A 48 -18.16 -1.90 -4.87
N ALA A 49 -17.81 -0.62 -5.01
CA ALA A 49 -18.80 0.45 -4.96
C ALA A 49 -19.64 0.46 -6.25
N ALA A 50 -20.72 1.25 -6.27
CA ALA A 50 -21.60 1.37 -7.43
C ALA A 50 -20.87 1.87 -8.70
N ASP A 51 -19.75 2.59 -8.53
CA ASP A 51 -18.88 3.04 -9.61
C ASP A 51 -17.83 2.00 -10.05
N GLY A 52 -17.93 0.76 -9.56
CA GLY A 52 -17.01 -0.35 -9.84
C GLY A 52 -15.68 -0.28 -9.08
N SER A 53 -15.42 0.80 -8.33
CA SER A 53 -14.12 0.95 -7.66
C SER A 53 -14.07 0.14 -6.36
N PRO A 54 -12.92 -0.49 -6.04
CA PRO A 54 -12.81 -1.39 -4.90
C PRO A 54 -12.82 -0.64 -3.57
N ARG A 55 -13.36 -1.30 -2.54
CA ARG A 55 -13.47 -0.81 -1.16
C ARG A 55 -13.04 -1.92 -0.22
N THR A 56 -12.09 -1.63 0.65
CA THR A 56 -11.60 -2.60 1.64
C THR A 56 -12.36 -2.42 2.95
N ALA A 57 -13.02 -3.47 3.44
CA ALA A 57 -13.73 -3.46 4.71
C ALA A 57 -13.12 -4.48 5.68
N ASN A 58 -13.53 -4.43 6.95
CA ASN A 58 -13.08 -5.36 8.00
C ASN A 58 -11.54 -5.45 8.16
N VAL A 59 -10.84 -4.33 7.97
CA VAL A 59 -9.39 -4.30 8.13
C VAL A 59 -9.03 -4.58 9.60
N VAL A 60 -8.29 -5.67 9.82
CA VAL A 60 -7.82 -6.09 11.15
C VAL A 60 -6.32 -5.93 11.33
N VAL A 61 -5.54 -6.05 10.24
CA VAL A 61 -4.08 -5.86 10.25
C VAL A 61 -3.72 -4.53 9.59
N PRO A 62 -3.30 -3.52 10.35
CA PRO A 62 -2.91 -2.23 9.81
C PRO A 62 -1.48 -2.24 9.25
N THR A 63 -1.28 -1.56 8.13
CA THR A 63 0.01 -1.48 7.42
C THR A 63 0.27 -0.08 6.86
N LEU A 64 1.55 0.23 6.63
CA LEU A 64 2.00 1.37 5.83
C LEU A 64 2.59 0.86 4.52
N THR A 65 2.09 1.33 3.39
CA THR A 65 2.69 1.08 2.07
C THR A 65 3.51 2.31 1.66
N VAL A 66 4.80 2.11 1.36
CA VAL A 66 5.73 3.20 1.06
C VAL A 66 5.83 3.43 -0.45
N PHE A 67 5.62 4.68 -0.86
CA PHE A 67 5.87 5.18 -2.20
C PHE A 67 7.02 6.18 -2.15
N ASN A 68 8.21 5.73 -2.56
CA ASN A 68 9.41 6.55 -2.59
C ASN A 68 9.59 7.18 -3.97
N PRO A 69 9.85 8.50 -4.06
CA PRO A 69 10.18 9.12 -5.33
C PRO A 69 11.56 8.65 -5.78
N THR A 70 11.88 8.85 -7.06
CA THR A 70 13.26 8.63 -7.53
C THR A 70 14.20 9.57 -6.80
N LYS A 71 15.46 9.16 -6.59
CA LYS A 71 16.47 9.96 -5.86
C LYS A 71 16.61 11.38 -6.44
N GLN A 72 16.45 11.53 -7.76
CA GLN A 72 16.55 12.80 -8.48
C GLN A 72 15.36 13.73 -8.24
N ARG A 73 14.19 13.19 -7.90
CA ARG A 73 12.97 13.99 -7.66
C ARG A 73 12.70 14.19 -6.17
N ALA A 74 13.40 13.48 -5.29
CA ALA A 74 13.13 13.53 -3.86
C ALA A 74 13.29 14.96 -3.30
N THR A 75 12.19 15.51 -2.81
CA THR A 75 12.13 16.84 -2.19
C THR A 75 12.59 16.84 -0.73
N GLY A 76 12.68 15.65 -0.11
CA GLY A 76 12.87 15.49 1.34
C GLY A 76 11.58 15.53 2.15
N THR A 77 10.44 15.88 1.55
CA THR A 77 9.13 15.89 2.22
C THR A 77 8.51 14.49 2.28
N ALA A 78 7.85 14.19 3.40
CA ALA A 78 7.09 12.98 3.61
C ALA A 78 5.68 13.26 4.13
N ILE A 79 4.71 12.44 3.73
CA ILE A 79 3.32 12.52 4.20
C ILE A 79 2.78 11.14 4.58
N VAL A 80 1.87 11.11 5.55
CA VAL A 80 1.02 9.94 5.83
C VAL A 80 -0.32 10.17 5.16
N LEU A 81 -0.69 9.30 4.23
CA LEU A 81 -1.93 9.38 3.47
C LEU A 81 -2.96 8.41 4.08
N CYS A 82 -4.08 8.95 4.55
CA CYS A 82 -5.14 8.19 5.21
C CYS A 82 -6.40 8.16 4.30
N PRO A 83 -6.70 7.03 3.65
CA PRO A 83 -7.90 6.91 2.82
C PRO A 83 -9.18 7.09 3.63
N GLY A 84 -10.19 7.73 3.06
CA GLY A 84 -11.51 7.87 3.65
C GLY A 84 -12.37 6.60 3.54
N GLY A 85 -13.68 6.78 3.69
CA GLY A 85 -14.68 5.71 3.65
C GLY A 85 -15.52 5.59 4.94
N GLY A 86 -15.52 6.63 5.78
CA GLY A 86 -16.48 6.80 6.88
C GLY A 86 -16.40 5.70 7.93
N TYR A 87 -15.22 5.12 8.16
CA TYR A 87 -14.97 4.03 9.10
C TYR A 87 -15.74 2.71 8.83
N THR A 88 -16.39 2.59 7.68
CA THR A 88 -17.06 1.33 7.26
C THR A 88 -16.26 0.60 6.18
N ARG A 89 -15.38 1.32 5.49
CA ARG A 89 -14.54 0.85 4.40
C ARG A 89 -13.35 1.81 4.20
N LEU A 90 -12.35 1.38 3.44
CA LEU A 90 -11.24 2.19 2.96
C LEU A 90 -11.32 2.34 1.44
N VAL A 91 -11.17 3.57 0.95
CA VAL A 91 -11.06 3.87 -0.49
C VAL A 91 -9.59 3.76 -0.96
N MET A 92 -9.00 2.57 -0.78
CA MET A 92 -7.56 2.33 -0.96
C MET A 92 -7.01 2.67 -2.35
N GLU A 93 -7.83 2.57 -3.40
CA GLU A 93 -7.37 2.78 -4.77
C GLU A 93 -7.31 4.27 -5.12
N ARG A 94 -8.48 4.94 -5.15
CA ARG A 94 -8.60 6.35 -5.58
C ARG A 94 -8.00 7.35 -4.58
N GLU A 95 -8.35 7.21 -3.31
CA GLU A 95 -7.85 8.11 -2.24
C GLU A 95 -6.52 7.64 -1.65
N GLY A 96 -6.12 6.39 -1.94
CA GLY A 96 -4.84 5.83 -1.52
C GLY A 96 -3.83 5.80 -2.66
N ARG A 97 -3.78 4.70 -3.42
CA ARG A 97 -2.72 4.41 -4.41
C ARG A 97 -2.59 5.49 -5.47
N GLU A 98 -3.69 5.93 -6.08
CA GLU A 98 -3.66 6.95 -7.14
C GLU A 98 -3.16 8.29 -6.60
N ALA A 99 -3.70 8.73 -5.46
CA ALA A 99 -3.26 9.95 -4.80
C ALA A 99 -1.77 9.86 -4.38
N ALA A 100 -1.34 8.72 -3.83
CA ALA A 100 0.05 8.49 -3.47
C ALA A 100 0.98 8.60 -4.69
N LEU A 101 0.60 8.03 -5.83
CA LEU A 101 1.39 8.14 -7.07
C LEU A 101 1.50 9.58 -7.56
N ARG A 102 0.43 10.37 -7.52
CA ARG A 102 0.47 11.79 -7.92
C ARG A 102 1.39 12.62 -7.02
N LEU A 103 1.33 12.40 -5.71
CA LEU A 103 2.22 13.08 -4.76
C LEU A 103 3.66 12.62 -4.92
N ASN A 104 3.85 11.33 -5.24
CA ASN A 104 5.15 10.78 -5.54
C ASN A 104 5.78 11.37 -6.81
N GLU A 105 4.97 11.68 -7.83
CA GLU A 105 5.42 12.36 -9.05
C GLU A 105 5.97 13.76 -8.77
N MET A 106 5.43 14.43 -7.74
CA MET A 106 5.89 15.72 -7.23
C MET A 106 7.13 15.59 -6.31
N GLY A 107 7.68 14.40 -6.15
CA GLY A 107 8.89 14.18 -5.36
C GLY A 107 8.66 14.00 -3.86
N ILE A 108 7.43 13.73 -3.44
CA ILE A 108 7.06 13.52 -2.03
C ILE A 108 7.08 12.02 -1.71
N THR A 109 7.64 11.66 -0.56
CA THR A 109 7.53 10.30 -0.02
C THR A 109 6.16 10.11 0.62
N VAL A 110 5.42 9.09 0.21
CA VAL A 110 4.07 8.84 0.73
C VAL A 110 4.03 7.52 1.51
N PHE A 111 3.53 7.58 2.73
CA PHE A 111 3.19 6.42 3.54
C PHE A 111 1.68 6.25 3.52
N LEU A 112 1.17 5.35 2.68
CA LEU A 112 -0.24 5.04 2.58
C LEU A 112 -0.67 4.16 3.75
N LEU A 113 -1.52 4.68 4.64
CA LEU A 113 -2.01 3.99 5.81
C LEU A 113 -3.25 3.15 5.48
N LYS A 114 -3.12 1.83 5.63
CA LYS A 114 -4.25 0.92 5.79
C LYS A 114 -4.54 0.78 7.28
N TYR A 115 -5.58 1.46 7.79
CA TYR A 115 -5.93 1.45 9.21
C TYR A 115 -7.06 0.45 9.53
N ARG A 116 -7.13 0.02 10.79
CA ARG A 116 -8.20 -0.86 11.27
C ARG A 116 -9.54 -0.14 11.25
N LEU A 117 -10.60 -0.88 10.91
CA LEU A 117 -11.96 -0.36 10.99
C LEU A 117 -12.61 -0.76 12.33
N PRO A 118 -13.46 0.10 12.93
CA PRO A 118 -14.19 -0.22 14.15
C PRO A 118 -15.00 -1.51 14.02
N ASN A 119 -14.77 -2.44 14.96
CA ASN A 119 -15.47 -3.72 15.03
C ASN A 119 -15.26 -4.33 16.43
N ASP A 120 -16.35 -4.55 17.17
CA ASP A 120 -16.33 -5.06 18.55
C ASP A 120 -15.82 -6.50 18.67
N LEU A 121 -15.82 -7.25 17.57
CA LEU A 121 -15.25 -8.60 17.53
C LEU A 121 -13.72 -8.57 17.48
N THR A 122 -13.12 -7.51 16.94
CA THR A 122 -11.68 -7.42 16.69
C THR A 122 -10.97 -6.46 17.64
N GLN A 123 -11.72 -5.60 18.33
CA GLN A 123 -11.23 -4.55 19.23
C GLN A 123 -11.91 -4.59 20.59
N GLY A 124 -11.25 -4.04 21.61
CA GLY A 124 -11.87 -3.86 22.92
C GLY A 124 -13.07 -2.92 22.81
N SER A 125 -14.17 -3.30 23.45
CA SER A 125 -15.30 -2.37 23.58
C SER A 125 -14.90 -1.31 24.59
N HIS A 126 -14.56 -0.11 24.12
CA HIS A 126 -14.56 1.09 24.94
C HIS A 126 -16.01 1.53 25.20
N ASN A 127 -16.82 0.64 25.79
CA ASN A 127 -18.11 1.05 26.28
C ASN A 127 -17.85 1.99 27.46
N SER A 128 -18.05 3.29 27.25
CA SER A 128 -17.93 4.30 28.30
C SER A 128 -18.88 3.92 29.44
N LYS A 129 -18.35 3.23 30.45
CA LYS A 129 -19.01 3.06 31.74
C LYS A 129 -18.98 4.36 32.54
N ASN A 130 -19.40 5.47 31.94
CA ASN A 130 -19.69 6.73 32.62
C ASN A 130 -20.86 7.41 31.93
N GLY A 131 -22.04 7.24 32.53
CA GLY A 131 -23.28 7.83 32.09
C GLY A 131 -23.22 9.35 32.12
N LYS A 132 -23.46 9.96 30.97
CA LYS A 132 -24.35 11.12 30.83
C LYS A 132 -24.65 11.27 29.34
N GLN A 133 -25.86 10.90 28.95
CA GLN A 133 -26.44 11.40 27.71
C GLN A 133 -26.43 12.94 27.81
N ARG A 134 -25.85 13.59 26.81
CA ARG A 134 -26.04 15.02 26.58
C ARG A 134 -27.31 15.21 25.79
#